data_AF-A0A938M9H1-F1
#
_entry.id   AF-A0A938M9H1-F1
#
_cell.length_a   1.000
_cell.length_b   1.000
_cell.length_c   1.000
_cell.angle_alpha   90.00
_cell.angle_beta   90.00
_cell.angle_gamma   90.00
#
_symmetry.space_group_name_H-M   'P 1'
#
loop_
_entity.id
_entity.type
_entity.pdbx_description
1 polymer ?
#
loop_
_entity_poly.entity_id
_entity_poly.type
_entity_poly.pdbx_seq_one_letter_code
_entity_poly.pdbx_strand_id
1 'polypeptide(L)'
;MPNTTPMLKAQVAGALLVALAGACALARAETFYVAKTGNDANDGRSPDKAFLTIQRGVEPLKAGDTLIVGPGVYHEEVFIEKSGTPDSPIT
;
A
#
# COMPACT_ATOMS: atom_id res chain seq x y z
N MET A 1 25.78 47.14 39.52
CA MET A 1 26.81 46.23 38.98
C MET A 1 26.30 44.80 39.12
N PRO A 2 26.44 43.97 38.09
CA PRO A 2 25.80 42.66 37.98
C PRO A 2 26.49 41.62 38.87
N ASN A 3 25.73 40.87 39.66
CA ASN A 3 26.21 39.66 40.31
C ASN A 3 25.84 38.44 39.46
N THR A 4 26.85 38.02 38.70
CA THR A 4 26.94 36.81 37.89
C THR A 4 26.78 35.57 38.75
N THR A 5 25.77 34.75 38.44
CA THR A 5 25.62 33.39 38.99
C THR A 5 26.56 32.44 38.23
N PRO A 6 27.40 31.64 38.91
CA PRO A 6 28.32 30.73 38.26
C PRO A 6 27.62 29.48 37.72
N MET A 7 28.06 29.06 36.55
CA MET A 7 27.82 27.74 35.97
C MET A 7 28.31 26.64 36.94
N LEU A 8 27.62 25.50 37.04
CA LEU A 8 28.12 24.19 36.56
C LEU A 8 27.35 22.97 37.16
N LYS A 9 26.87 22.10 36.24
CA LYS A 9 26.59 20.65 36.35
C LYS A 9 25.41 20.12 37.18
N ALA A 10 24.44 19.50 36.48
CA ALA A 10 24.11 18.09 36.65
C ALA A 10 23.38 17.56 35.39
N GLN A 11 23.77 16.37 34.94
CA GLN A 11 23.31 15.70 33.73
C GLN A 11 22.09 14.79 34.00
N VAL A 12 21.17 14.77 33.02
CA VAL A 12 20.40 13.66 32.42
C VAL A 12 19.53 12.75 33.33
N ALA A 13 18.22 12.70 33.06
CA ALA A 13 17.49 11.44 32.78
C ALA A 13 16.02 11.68 32.36
N GLY A 14 15.69 11.26 31.13
CA GLY A 14 14.47 10.51 30.82
C GLY A 14 13.12 11.23 30.79
N ALA A 15 12.74 11.75 29.61
CA ALA A 15 11.34 11.82 29.22
C ALA A 15 11.21 11.70 27.69
N LEU A 16 11.19 10.46 27.18
CA LEU A 16 10.64 10.15 25.87
C LEU A 16 9.43 9.24 26.08
N LEU A 17 8.25 9.86 26.15
CA LEU A 17 6.98 9.18 25.97
C LEU A 17 6.31 9.82 24.76
N VAL A 18 6.75 9.41 23.57
CA VAL A 18 5.95 9.59 22.35
C VAL A 18 4.85 8.56 22.46
N ALA A 19 3.68 8.99 22.93
CA ALA A 19 2.46 8.22 22.80
C ALA A 19 2.13 8.16 21.30
N LEU A 20 2.62 7.10 20.65
CA LEU A 20 2.25 6.74 19.29
C LEU A 20 0.79 6.28 19.34
N ALA A 21 -0.14 7.23 19.22
CA ALA A 21 -1.52 6.93 18.92
C ALA A 21 -1.53 6.24 17.55
N GLY A 22 -1.56 4.91 17.57
CA GLY A 22 -1.67 4.09 16.39
C GLY A 22 -2.91 4.49 15.61
N ALA A 23 -2.73 5.25 14.55
CA ALA A 23 -3.71 5.32 13.48
C ALA A 23 -3.79 3.90 12.92
N CYS A 24 -4.78 3.13 13.38
CA CYS A 24 -5.22 1.93 12.70
C CYS A 24 -5.77 2.39 11.35
N ALA A 25 -4.90 2.54 10.36
CA ALA A 25 -5.32 2.76 8.99
C ALA A 25 -6.10 1.51 8.60
N LEU A 26 -7.42 1.65 8.42
CA LEU A 26 -8.25 0.61 7.82
C LEU A 26 -7.71 0.37 6.41
N ALA A 27 -6.84 -0.62 6.25
CA ALA A 27 -6.44 -1.11 4.95
C ALA A 27 -7.71 -1.70 4.31
N ARG A 28 -8.25 -1.00 3.32
CA ARG A 28 -9.44 -1.44 2.59
C ARG A 28 -8.98 -2.25 1.39
N ALA A 29 -9.44 -3.50 1.31
CA ALA A 29 -9.32 -4.32 0.11
C ALA A 29 -9.91 -3.59 -1.10
N GLU A 30 -9.15 -3.55 -2.20
CA GLU A 30 -9.58 -2.98 -3.46
C GLU A 30 -9.78 -4.07 -4.53
N THR A 31 -10.66 -3.78 -5.49
CA THR A 31 -10.89 -4.65 -6.63
C THR A 31 -10.41 -3.96 -7.89
N PHE A 32 -9.54 -4.65 -8.62
CA PHE A 32 -9.02 -4.22 -9.92
C PHE A 32 -9.60 -5.09 -11.03
N TYR A 33 -9.60 -4.56 -12.25
CA TYR A 33 -10.17 -5.22 -13.42
C TYR A 33 -9.19 -5.22 -14.58
N VAL A 34 -9.16 -6.33 -15.31
CA VAL A 34 -8.41 -6.50 -16.57
C VAL A 34 -9.39 -6.96 -17.65
N ALA A 35 -9.33 -6.34 -18.83
CA ALA A 35 -10.19 -6.71 -19.96
C ALA A 35 -9.46 -6.50 -21.29
N LYS A 36 -9.72 -7.35 -22.29
CA LYS A 36 -9.12 -7.20 -23.63
C LYS A 36 -9.51 -5.92 -24.37
N THR A 37 -10.58 -5.26 -23.93
CA THR A 37 -11.04 -3.94 -24.41
C THR A 37 -10.52 -2.78 -23.55
N GLY A 38 -9.72 -3.07 -22.52
CA GLY A 38 -9.18 -2.11 -21.56
C GLY A 38 -7.98 -1.32 -22.10
N ASN A 39 -7.35 -0.56 -21.20
CA ASN A 39 -6.16 0.25 -21.47
C ASN A 39 -5.28 0.31 -20.20
N ASP A 40 -3.99 0.06 -20.32
CA ASP A 40 -3.05 0.06 -19.18
C ASP A 40 -2.80 1.44 -18.56
N ALA A 41 -3.24 2.51 -19.24
CA ALA A 41 -3.29 3.87 -18.69
C ALA A 41 -4.54 4.13 -17.82
N ASN A 42 -5.51 3.22 -17.78
CA ASN A 42 -6.65 3.32 -16.85
C ASN A 42 -6.19 3.07 -15.40
N ASP A 43 -7.07 3.31 -14.44
CA ASP A 43 -6.82 3.04 -13.02
C ASP A 43 -7.17 1.61 -12.59
N GLY A 44 -7.88 0.85 -13.44
CA GLY A 44 -8.30 -0.51 -13.17
C GLY A 44 -9.40 -0.64 -12.13
N ARG A 45 -9.97 0.44 -11.59
CA ARG A 45 -10.86 0.39 -10.40
C ARG A 45 -12.33 0.08 -10.75
N SER A 46 -12.65 -0.04 -12.02
CA SER A 46 -13.97 -0.46 -12.51
C SER A 46 -13.84 -1.25 -13.82
N PRO A 47 -14.85 -2.05 -14.21
CA PRO A 47 -14.84 -2.78 -15.49
C PRO A 47 -14.63 -1.88 -16.72
N ASP A 48 -15.25 -0.69 -16.75
CA ASP A 48 -15.14 0.26 -17.86
C ASP A 48 -13.78 0.96 -17.90
N LYS A 49 -13.03 0.92 -16.80
CA LYS A 49 -11.67 1.44 -16.64
C LYS A 49 -10.68 0.31 -16.37
N ALA A 50 -10.94 -0.89 -16.89
CA ALA A 50 -10.04 -2.03 -16.74
C ALA A 50 -8.68 -1.77 -17.42
N PHE A 51 -7.64 -2.38 -16.85
CA PHE A 51 -6.35 -2.54 -17.50
C PHE A 51 -6.47 -3.45 -18.72
N LEU A 52 -5.51 -3.37 -19.64
CA LEU A 52 -5.44 -4.23 -20.83
C LEU A 52 -4.69 -5.54 -20.56
N THR A 53 -3.64 -5.48 -19.73
CA THR A 53 -2.75 -6.61 -19.44
C THR A 53 -2.91 -7.11 -18.01
N ILE A 54 -2.72 -8.42 -17.79
CA ILE A 54 -2.76 -9.02 -16.45
C ILE A 54 -1.60 -8.49 -15.62
N GLN A 55 -0.40 -8.36 -16.21
CA GLN A 55 0.76 -7.85 -15.48
C GLN A 55 0.49 -6.46 -14.87
N ARG A 56 -0.09 -5.54 -15.64
CA ARG A 56 -0.44 -4.20 -15.15
C ARG A 56 -1.44 -4.24 -14.01
N GLY A 57 -2.39 -5.18 -14.05
CA GLY A 57 -3.39 -5.41 -13.01
C GLY A 57 -2.83 -6.00 -11.72
N VAL A 58 -1.74 -6.76 -11.80
CA VAL A 58 -1.04 -7.34 -10.64
C VAL A 58 -0.21 -6.31 -9.88
N GLU A 59 0.44 -5.39 -10.57
CA GLU A 59 1.32 -4.37 -9.99
C GLU A 59 0.75 -3.60 -8.78
N PRO A 60 -0.52 -3.11 -8.80
CA PRO A 60 -1.08 -2.34 -7.69
C PRO A 60 -1.53 -3.22 -6.50
N LEU A 61 -1.61 -4.54 -6.65
CA LEU A 61 -2.20 -5.43 -5.65
C LEU A 61 -1.42 -5.44 -4.34
N LYS A 62 -2.20 -5.43 -3.25
CA LYS A 62 -1.77 -5.59 -1.86
C LYS A 62 -2.56 -6.73 -1.22
N ALA A 63 -2.09 -7.19 -0.05
CA ALA A 63 -2.81 -8.19 0.73
C ALA A 63 -4.28 -7.78 0.95
N GLY A 64 -5.21 -8.68 0.59
CA GLY A 64 -6.65 -8.44 0.64
C GLY A 64 -7.27 -7.99 -0.68
N ASP A 65 -6.48 -7.53 -1.65
CA ASP A 65 -7.01 -7.05 -2.93
C ASP A 65 -7.46 -8.20 -3.84
N THR A 66 -8.30 -7.86 -4.82
CA THR A 66 -8.81 -8.80 -5.82
C THR A 66 -8.54 -8.28 -7.23
N LEU A 67 -8.09 -9.14 -8.14
CA LEU A 67 -7.95 -8.85 -9.57
C LEU A 67 -8.95 -9.68 -10.39
N ILE A 68 -9.94 -9.01 -10.97
CA ILE A 68 -10.93 -9.63 -11.84
C ILE A 68 -10.40 -9.61 -13.28
N VAL A 69 -10.11 -10.80 -13.81
CA VAL A 69 -9.72 -10.97 -15.22
C VAL A 69 -10.97 -11.28 -16.05
N GLY A 70 -11.29 -10.37 -16.97
CA GLY A 70 -12.40 -10.51 -17.91
C GLY A 70 -12.16 -11.61 -18.95
N PRO A 71 -13.20 -11.97 -19.73
CA PRO A 71 -13.07 -12.99 -20.76
C PRO A 71 -12.10 -12.56 -21.86
N GLY A 72 -11.26 -13.49 -22.29
CA GLY A 72 -10.34 -13.27 -23.40
C GLY A 72 -9.13 -14.19 -23.34
N VAL A 73 -8.30 -14.12 -24.38
CA VAL A 73 -7.01 -14.80 -24.40
C VAL A 73 -5.91 -13.78 -24.13
N TYR A 74 -5.11 -14.07 -23.12
CA TYR A 74 -3.99 -13.25 -22.67
C TYR A 74 -2.70 -14.03 -22.94
N HIS A 75 -1.95 -13.60 -23.95
CA HIS A 75 -0.66 -14.18 -24.32
C HIS A 75 0.46 -13.37 -23.66
N GLU A 76 0.65 -13.57 -22.36
CA GLU A 76 1.65 -12.87 -21.57
C GLU A 76 2.29 -13.78 -20.51
N GLU A 77 3.49 -13.43 -20.08
CA GLU A 77 4.13 -13.98 -18.89
C GLU A 77 3.82 -13.04 -17.72
N VAL A 78 3.34 -13.59 -16.60
CA VAL A 78 2.94 -12.80 -15.43
C VAL A 78 3.91 -13.07 -14.29
N PHE A 79 4.55 -12.00 -13.82
CA PHE A 79 5.45 -12.02 -12.67
C PHE A 79 4.72 -11.54 -11.43
N ILE A 80 4.52 -12.46 -10.47
CA ILE A 80 3.86 -12.18 -9.20
C ILE A 80 4.91 -12.19 -8.09
N GLU A 81 5.39 -11.00 -7.74
CA GLU A 81 6.31 -10.79 -6.60
C GLU A 81 5.56 -10.34 -5.33
N LYS A 82 4.22 -10.27 -5.40
CA LYS A 82 3.33 -9.88 -4.30
C LYS A 82 2.83 -11.11 -3.57
N SER A 83 2.54 -10.96 -2.27
CA SER A 83 1.92 -12.01 -1.48
C SER A 83 0.87 -11.41 -0.55
N GLY A 84 -0.24 -12.14 -0.38
CA GLY A 84 -1.21 -11.86 0.66
C GLY A 84 -0.73 -12.35 2.03
N THR A 85 -1.57 -12.16 3.04
CA THR A 85 -1.43 -12.80 4.36
C THR A 85 -2.50 -13.88 4.52
N PRO A 86 -2.39 -14.79 5.51
CA PRO A 86 -3.43 -15.79 5.76
C PRO A 86 -4.83 -15.19 5.95
N ASP A 87 -4.90 -14.01 6.59
CA ASP A 87 -6.16 -13.30 6.86
C ASP A 87 -6.56 -12.31 5.74
N SER A 88 -5.69 -12.09 4.75
CA SER A 88 -5.90 -11.14 3.65
C SER A 88 -5.19 -11.62 2.39
N PRO A 89 -5.74 -12.65 1.71
CA PRO A 89 -5.16 -13.18 0.47
C PRO A 89 -5.25 -12.14 -0.66
N ILE A 90 -4.40 -12.29 -1.67
CA ILE A 90 -4.61 -11.66 -2.98
C ILE A 90 -5.42 -12.67 -3.80
N THR A 91 -6.54 -12.23 -4.37
CA THR A 91 -7.50 -13.09 -5.08
C THR A 91 -7.57 -12.77 -6.56
#